data_AF-A0A1V3XC93-F1
#
_entry.id   AF-A0A1V3XC93-F1
#
_cell.length_a   1.000
_cell.length_b   1.000
_cell.length_c   1.000
_cell.angle_alpha   90.00
_cell.angle_beta   90.00
_cell.angle_gamma   90.00
#
_symmetry.space_group_name_H-M   'P 1'
#
loop_
_entity.id
_entity.type
_entity.pdbx_description
1 polymer ?
#
loop_
_entity_poly.entity_id
_entity_poly.type
_entity_poly.pdbx_seq_one_letter_code
_entity_poly.pdbx_strand_id
1 'polypeptide(L)' 'MRLLTVVQAPLQRIDMVVERNPVLQHLFGNDWVCLVAREGPDDDWQRWTRGGWRRWETTTTAEDHYPTDQEVMPCQPTA' A
#
# COMPACT_ATOMS: atom_id res chain seq x y z
N MET A 1 -9.91 -2.68 -7.18
CA MET A 1 -8.65 -2.99 -7.89
C MET A 1 -7.54 -2.14 -7.28
N ARG A 2 -6.38 -2.70 -6.94
CA ARG A 2 -5.20 -1.99 -6.43
C ARG A 2 -3.97 -2.38 -7.26
N LEU A 3 -3.06 -1.44 -7.52
CA LEU A 3 -1.86 -1.67 -8.34
C LEU A 3 -0.61 -1.76 -7.46
N LEU A 4 0.27 -2.73 -7.71
CA LEU A 4 1.60 -2.83 -7.10
C LEU A 4 2.67 -2.54 -8.14
N THR A 5 3.53 -1.57 -7.86
CA THR A 5 4.66 -1.21 -8.71
C THR A 5 5.96 -1.60 -8.01
N VAL A 6 6.76 -2.43 -8.66
CA VAL A 6 8.04 -2.95 -8.13
C VAL A 6 9.16 -2.42 -9.01
N VAL A 7 10.13 -1.73 -8.42
CA VAL A 7 11.20 -1.02 -9.17
C VAL A 7 12.56 -1.34 -8.56
N GLN A 8 13.57 -1.55 -9.39
CA GLN A 8 14.96 -1.56 -8.93
C GLN A 8 15.66 -0.30 -9.43
N ALA A 9 15.92 0.64 -8.53
CA ALA A 9 16.59 1.91 -8.83
C ALA A 9 17.01 2.60 -7.51
N PRO A 10 17.99 3.53 -7.55
CA PRO A 10 18.35 4.33 -6.39
C PRO A 10 17.14 5.07 -5.83
N LEU A 11 16.91 4.99 -4.51
CA LEU A 11 15.69 5.50 -3.87
C LEU A 11 15.56 7.01 -4.07
N GLN A 12 16.68 7.73 -3.97
CA GLN A 12 16.74 9.16 -4.20
C GLN A 12 16.26 9.57 -5.60
N ARG A 13 16.52 8.73 -6.62
CA ARG A 13 16.03 8.99 -7.99
C ARG A 13 14.53 8.83 -8.06
N ILE A 14 13.98 7.83 -7.37
CA ILE A 14 12.54 7.60 -7.30
C ILE A 14 11.86 8.76 -6.57
N ASP A 15 12.38 9.19 -5.42
CA ASP A 15 11.86 10.35 -4.69
C ASP A 15 11.82 11.59 -5.57
N MET A 16 12.90 11.89 -6.30
CA MET A 16 12.93 13.01 -7.25
C MET A 16 11.84 12.92 -8.32
N VAL A 17 11.54 11.71 -8.82
CA VAL A 17 10.45 11.51 -9.80
C VAL A 17 9.09 11.72 -9.14
N VAL A 18 8.87 11.20 -7.94
CA VAL A 18 7.61 11.35 -7.20
C VAL A 18 7.37 12.81 -6.81
N GLU A 19 8.39 13.51 -6.32
CA GLU A 19 8.36 14.94 -6.00
C GLU A 19 7.98 15.80 -7.20
N ARG A 20 8.53 15.49 -8.38
CA ARG A 20 8.24 16.22 -9.63
C ARG A 20 6.86 15.94 -10.23
N ASN A 21 6.17 14.89 -9.78
CA ASN A 21 4.90 14.45 -10.36
C ASN A 21 3.80 14.41 -9.29
N PRO A 22 3.02 15.50 -9.11
CA PRO A 22 1.98 15.57 -8.09
C PRO A 22 0.97 14.42 -8.17
N VAL A 23 0.65 13.93 -9.37
CA VAL A 23 -0.27 12.80 -9.55
C VAL A 23 0.23 11.53 -8.87
N LEU A 24 1.53 11.24 -8.91
CA LEU A 24 2.11 10.05 -8.28
C LEU A 24 2.01 10.14 -6.76
N GLN A 25 2.22 11.33 -6.18
CA GLN A 25 2.04 11.56 -4.75
C GLN A 25 0.61 11.29 -4.30
N HIS A 26 -0.39 11.65 -5.12
CA HIS A 26 -1.79 11.37 -4.82
C HIS A 26 -2.12 9.88 -4.94
N LEU A 27 -1.63 9.21 -6.01
CA LEU A 27 -1.86 7.78 -6.23
C LEU A 27 -1.25 6.91 -5.12
N PHE A 28 -0.01 7.19 -4.74
CA PHE A 28 0.67 6.46 -3.68
C PHE A 28 0.16 6.85 -2.30
N GLY A 29 -0.07 8.14 -2.06
CA GLY A 29 -0.54 8.64 -0.77
C GLY A 29 -1.94 8.16 -0.39
N ASN A 30 -2.79 7.87 -1.37
CA ASN A 30 -4.15 7.38 -1.13
C ASN A 30 -4.25 5.84 -1.20
N ASP A 31 -3.13 5.12 -1.20
CA ASP A 31 -3.03 3.65 -1.27
C ASP A 31 -3.72 3.00 -2.50
N TRP A 32 -3.89 3.75 -3.59
CA TRP A 32 -4.38 3.20 -4.87
C TRP A 32 -3.29 2.43 -5.60
N VAL A 33 -2.06 2.92 -5.46
CA VAL A 33 -0.86 2.26 -5.97
C VAL A 33 0.13 2.09 -4.83
N CYS A 34 0.65 0.89 -4.65
CA CYS A 34 1.77 0.62 -3.76
C CYS A 34 3.08 0.69 -4.56
N LEU A 35 4.07 1.42 -4.06
CA LEU A 35 5.40 1.48 -4.66
C LEU A 35 6.41 0.78 -3.75
N VAL A 36 7.13 -0.17 -4.33
CA VAL A 36 8.19 -0.93 -3.66
C VAL A 36 9.46 -0.79 -4.48
N ALA A 37 10.55 -0.47 -3.82
CA ALA A 37 11.84 -0.31 -4.47
C ALA A 37 13.00 -0.89 -3.67
N ARG A 38 14.07 -1.22 -4.38
CA ARG A 38 15.38 -1.56 -3.82
C ARG A 38 16.46 -0.97 -4.72
N GLU A 39 17.62 -0.66 -4.16
CA GLU A 39 18.71 -0.01 -4.91
C GLU A 39 19.50 -1.03 -5.72
N GLY A 40 19.95 -2.10 -5.07
CA GLY A 40 20.66 -3.23 -5.64
C GLY A 40 19.87 -4.55 -5.58
N PRO A 41 20.40 -5.61 -6.21
CA PRO A 41 19.75 -6.91 -6.26
C PRO A 41 19.70 -7.63 -4.91
N ASP A 42 20.65 -7.33 -4.00
CA ASP A 42 20.78 -7.94 -2.67
C ASP A 42 20.20 -7.06 -1.56
N ASP A 43 19.73 -5.85 -1.89
CA ASP A 43 19.15 -4.94 -0.91
C ASP A 43 17.74 -5.34 -0.50
N ASP A 44 17.41 -5.05 0.75
CA ASP A 44 16.05 -5.18 1.27
C ASP A 44 15.07 -4.32 0.48
N TRP A 45 13.88 -4.88 0.23
CA TRP A 45 12.78 -4.12 -0.36
C TRP A 45 12.28 -3.05 0.60
N GLN A 46 12.01 -1.87 0.04
CA GLN A 46 11.49 -0.71 0.76
C GLN A 46 10.18 -0.25 0.13
N ARG A 47 9.19 0.03 0.96
CA ARG A 47 7.91 0.62 0.62
C ARG A 47 8.02 2.15 0.65
N TRP A 48 7.52 2.81 -0.39
CA TRP A 48 7.30 4.24 -0.33
C TRP A 48 6.05 4.58 0.49
N THR A 49 6.15 5.57 1.38
CA THR A 49 5.02 6.13 2.13
C THR A 49 5.09 7.65 2.15
N ARG A 50 4.01 8.33 2.56
CA ARG A 50 4.04 9.79 2.79
C ARG A 50 5.11 10.22 3.81
N GLY A 51 5.53 9.32 4.70
CA GLY A 51 6.61 9.54 5.66
C GLY A 51 8.00 9.12 5.16
N GLY A 52 8.16 8.85 3.87
CA GLY A 52 9.39 8.35 3.25
C GLY A 52 9.44 6.82 3.12
N TRP A 53 10.61 6.32 2.80
CA TRP A 53 10.86 4.89 2.63
C TRP A 53 10.82 4.15 3.97
N ARG A 54 10.17 2.98 3.96
CA ARG A 54 10.14 2.04 5.09
C ARG A 54 10.46 0.65 4.59
N ARG A 55 10.96 -0.25 5.44
CA ARG A 55 11.15 -1.65 5.06
C ARG A 55 9.81 -2.23 4.60
N TRP A 56 9.81 -2.95 3.47
CA TRP A 56 8.64 -3.67 3.02
C TRP A 56 8.46 -4.92 3.88
N GLU A 57 7.63 -4.81 4.90
CA GLU A 57 7.12 -5.96 5.63
C GLU A 57 6.00 -6.56 4.79
N THR A 58 6.18 -7.76 4.25
CA THR A 58 5.04 -8.55 3.79
C THR A 58 4.27 -8.88 5.06
N THR A 59 3.31 -8.02 5.40
CA THR A 59 2.25 -8.40 6.30
C THR A 59 1.54 -9.54 5.57
N THR A 60 1.93 -10.78 5.86
CA THR A 60 1.00 -11.89 5.79
C THR A 60 -0.15 -11.40 6.64
N THR A 61 -1.21 -10.94 5.98
CA THR A 61 -2.49 -10.71 6.63
C THR A 61 -2.78 -12.04 7.31
N ALA A 62 -2.52 -12.10 8.62
CA ALA A 62 -3.15 -13.08 9.47
C ALA A 62 -4.63 -12.77 9.30
N GLU A 63 -5.22 -13.56 8.41
CA GLU A 63 -6.61 -13.94 8.29
C GLU A 63 -7.58 -12.96 8.93
N ASP A 64 -8.44 -12.40 8.09
CA ASP A 64 -9.77 -11.93 8.46
C ASP A 64 -10.40 -12.86 9.50
N HIS A 65 -10.18 -12.60 10.80
CA HIS A 65 -11.12 -13.01 11.82
C HIS A 65 -12.24 -11.97 11.81
N TYR A 66 -13.02 -11.98 10.73
CA TYR A 66 -14.42 -11.63 10.86
C TYR A 66 -15.02 -12.77 11.70
N PRO A 67 -15.47 -12.53 12.94
CA PRO A 67 -16.27 -13.53 13.62
C PRO A 67 -17.53 -13.72 12.78
N THR A 68 -17.59 -14.80 12.01
CA THR A 68 -18.78 -15.26 11.30
C THR A 68 -19.75 -15.84 12.32
N ASP A 69 -20.25 -15.00 13.23
CA ASP A 69 -21.37 -15.31 14.13
C ASP A 69 -22.10 -14.01 14.51
N GLN A 70 -22.44 -13.20 13.51
CA GLN A 70 -23.54 -12.24 13.65
C GLN A 70 -24.55 -12.53 12.55
N GLU A 71 -25.49 -13.44 12.85
CA GLU A 71 -26.80 -13.47 12.22
C GLU A 71 -27.48 -12.11 12.47
N VAL A 72 -27.21 -11.12 11.61
CA VAL A 72 -28.03 -9.91 11.49
C VAL A 72 -29.28 -10.29 10.68
N MET A 73 -30.34 -10.66 11.40
CA MET A 73 -31.69 -10.72 10.85
C MET A 73 -32.35 -9.32 10.87
N PRO A 74 -33.18 -8.99 9.86
CA PRO A 74 -33.34 -7.66 9.30
C PRO A 74 -34.36 -6.77 10.03
N CYS A 75 -34.22 -5.45 9.83
CA CYS A 75 -35.18 -4.44 10.25
C CYS A 75 -36.63 -4.84 9.88
N GLN A 76 -37.49 -5.04 10.87
CA GLN A 76 -38.92 -5.16 10.64
C GLN A 76 -39.55 -3.77 10.53
N PRO A 77 -40.43 -3.52 9.55
CA PRO A 77 -41.23 -2.30 9.50
C PRO A 77 -42.41 -2.46 10.48
N THR A 78 -42.55 -1.56 11.44
CA THR A 78 -43.81 -1.44 12.19
C THR A 78 -44.64 -0.32 11.56
N ALA A 79 -45.84 -0.70 11.11
CA ALA A 79 -46.88 0.17 10.59
C ALA A 79 -47.53 1.03 11.68
#